data_AF-A0AA90R8M9-F1
#
_entry.id   AF-A0AA90R8M9-F1
#
_cell.length_a   1.000
_cell.length_b   1.000
_cell.length_c   1.000
_cell.angle_alpha   90.00
_cell.angle_beta   90.00
_cell.angle_gamma   90.00
#
_symmetry.space_group_name_H-M   'P 1'
#
loop_
_entity.id
_entity.type
_entity.pdbx_description
1 polymer ?
#
loop_
_entity_poly.entity_id
_entity_poly.type
_entity_poly.pdbx_seq_one_letter_code
_entity_poly.pdbx_strand_id
1 'polypeptide(L)'
;MANQQLLEDAYIERCDKETEELIAKETFSFLTQPLDYLKKHKKEFLFLESKQFDAIHVDAVSLEVDDVFGTYDVMLGLRFQKKFGNVLKEELNQNLKGSEAKFDLLFSNEDGLWDLNFALNYVEGYREDLSIGEAFELIHQFLVKLVEKIK
;
A
#
# COMPACT_ATOMS: atom_id res chain seq x y z
N MET A 1 -1.05 -19.15 -6.91
CA MET A 1 -0.73 -20.01 -5.75
C MET A 1 0.22 -19.34 -4.76
N ALA A 2 1.14 -18.44 -5.17
CA ALA A 2 1.97 -17.67 -4.23
C ALA A 2 1.15 -16.66 -3.41
N ASN A 3 0.18 -16.01 -4.05
CA ASN A 3 -0.70 -14.98 -3.49
C ASN A 3 -1.48 -15.40 -2.25
N GLN A 4 -1.93 -16.66 -2.27
CA GLN A 4 -2.80 -17.19 -1.24
C GLN A 4 -2.07 -17.35 0.09
N GLN A 5 -0.76 -17.56 0.09
CA GLN A 5 0.01 -17.72 1.33
C GLN A 5 0.45 -16.38 1.95
N LEU A 6 0.57 -15.31 1.16
CA LEU A 6 0.86 -13.97 1.69
C LEU A 6 -0.35 -13.37 2.40
N LEU A 7 -1.56 -13.58 1.87
CA LEU A 7 -2.76 -12.85 2.30
C LEU A 7 -3.86 -13.79 2.84
N GLU A 8 -3.52 -15.03 3.20
CA GLU A 8 -4.50 -16.02 3.70
C GLU A 8 -5.24 -15.55 4.95
N ASP A 9 -4.49 -14.91 5.85
CA ASP A 9 -4.96 -14.39 7.14
C ASP A 9 -5.34 -12.91 7.07
N ALA A 10 -5.42 -12.33 5.86
CA ALA A 10 -5.63 -10.89 5.72
C ALA A 10 -7.03 -10.49 6.18
N TYR A 11 -7.09 -9.45 7.01
CA TYR A 11 -8.31 -8.71 7.29
C TYR A 11 -8.49 -7.64 6.22
N ILE A 12 -9.61 -7.67 5.51
CA ILE A 12 -9.84 -6.82 4.34
C ILE A 12 -11.15 -6.08 4.53
N GLU A 13 -11.08 -4.75 4.44
CA GLU A 13 -12.25 -3.88 4.42
C GLU A 13 -12.28 -3.09 3.12
N ARG A 14 -13.50 -2.88 2.64
CA ARG A 14 -13.80 -1.92 1.60
C ARG A 14 -14.57 -0.79 2.24
N CYS A 15 -14.08 0.42 2.09
CA CYS A 15 -14.56 1.60 2.81
C CYS A 15 -14.86 2.74 1.84
N ASP A 16 -15.75 3.64 2.23
CA ASP A 16 -16.01 4.88 1.50
C ASP A 16 -14.90 5.89 1.81
N LYS A 17 -14.34 6.53 0.79
CA LYS A 17 -13.23 7.48 0.94
C LYS A 17 -13.61 8.77 1.62
N GLU A 18 -14.84 9.24 1.42
CA GLU A 18 -15.27 10.54 1.93
C GLU A 18 -15.71 10.43 3.38
N THR A 19 -16.39 9.34 3.73
CA THR A 19 -16.94 9.15 5.08
C THR A 19 -16.10 8.23 5.97
N GLU A 20 -15.11 7.53 5.40
CA GLU A 20 -14.32 6.47 6.06
C GLU A 20 -15.19 5.32 6.60
N GLU A 21 -16.46 5.24 6.20
CA GLU A 21 -17.38 4.20 6.68
C GLU A 21 -17.13 2.87 5.98
N LEU A 22 -17.19 1.79 6.75
CA LEU A 22 -17.13 0.42 6.25
C LEU A 22 -18.30 0.13 5.29
N ILE A 23 -17.99 -0.18 4.04
CA ILE A 23 -18.96 -0.67 3.04
C ILE A 23 -19.13 -2.18 3.20
N ALA A 24 -18.03 -2.92 3.28
CA ALA A 24 -18.04 -4.37 3.42
C ALA A 24 -16.73 -4.90 4.00
N LYS A 25 -16.84 -6.00 4.78
CA LYS A 25 -15.68 -6.85 5.08
C LYS A 25 -15.55 -7.88 3.98
N GLU A 26 -14.42 -7.87 3.30
CA GLU A 26 -14.17 -8.72 2.15
C GLU A 26 -13.39 -9.98 2.56
N THR A 27 -13.43 -10.99 1.69
CA THR A 27 -12.65 -12.21 1.88
C THR A 27 -11.55 -12.29 0.82
N PHE A 28 -10.65 -13.27 0.95
CA PHE A 28 -9.59 -13.51 -0.03
C PHE A 28 -10.10 -13.60 -1.48
N SER A 29 -11.33 -14.10 -1.71
CA SER A 29 -11.88 -14.16 -3.07
C SER A 29 -12.01 -12.77 -3.73
N PHE A 30 -12.19 -11.71 -2.94
CA PHE A 30 -12.24 -10.35 -3.46
C PHE A 30 -10.90 -9.92 -4.07
N LEU A 31 -9.78 -10.39 -3.52
CA LEU A 31 -8.44 -10.09 -4.04
C LEU A 31 -8.20 -10.66 -5.45
N THR A 32 -9.03 -11.59 -5.92
CA THR A 32 -8.96 -12.12 -7.29
C THR A 32 -9.60 -11.19 -8.32
N GLN A 33 -10.31 -10.14 -7.89
CA GLN A 33 -10.84 -9.12 -8.80
C GLN A 33 -9.69 -8.37 -9.49
N PRO A 34 -9.90 -7.90 -10.73
CA PRO A 34 -8.92 -7.04 -11.40
C PRO A 34 -8.74 -5.74 -10.62
N LEU A 35 -7.51 -5.22 -10.59
CA LEU A 35 -7.17 -3.95 -9.93
C LEU A 35 -7.99 -2.77 -10.49
N ASP A 36 -8.36 -2.84 -11.78
CA ASP A 36 -9.28 -1.91 -12.46
C ASP A 36 -10.68 -1.82 -11.81
N TYR A 37 -11.03 -2.73 -10.89
CA TYR A 37 -12.17 -2.57 -10.00
C TYR A 37 -12.15 -1.19 -9.32
N LEU A 38 -11.03 -0.78 -8.72
CA LEU A 38 -10.94 0.49 -8.00
C LEU A 38 -11.08 1.71 -8.92
N LYS A 39 -10.69 1.60 -10.20
CA LYS A 39 -10.93 2.66 -11.20
C LYS A 39 -12.42 2.84 -11.52
N LYS A 40 -13.21 1.76 -11.44
CA LYS A 40 -14.68 1.81 -11.62
C LYS A 40 -15.41 2.23 -10.34
N HIS A 41 -14.76 2.04 -9.20
CA HIS A 41 -15.27 2.28 -7.86
C HIS A 41 -14.43 3.34 -7.13
N LYS A 42 -14.21 4.50 -7.77
CA LYS A 42 -13.27 5.52 -7.27
C LYS A 42 -13.59 6.11 -5.90
N LYS A 43 -14.82 5.96 -5.42
CA LYS A 43 -15.23 6.39 -4.07
C LYS A 43 -14.84 5.39 -2.98
N GLU A 44 -14.27 4.26 -3.36
CA GLU A 44 -13.91 3.18 -2.46
C GLU A 44 -12.40 3.11 -2.29
N PHE A 45 -11.95 2.79 -1.08
CA PHE A 45 -10.59 2.32 -0.82
C PHE A 45 -10.64 0.94 -0.17
N LEU A 46 -9.56 0.19 -0.32
CA LEU A 46 -9.36 -1.07 0.38
C LEU A 46 -8.40 -0.86 1.52
N PHE A 47 -8.78 -1.30 2.71
CA PHE A 47 -7.92 -1.38 3.87
C PHE A 47 -7.56 -2.84 4.11
N LEU A 48 -6.27 -3.13 4.27
CA LEU A 48 -5.77 -4.49 4.47
C LEU A 48 -4.76 -4.55 5.62
N GLU A 49 -5.02 -5.43 6.57
CA GLU A 49 -4.08 -5.86 7.59
C GLU A 49 -3.69 -7.33 7.38
N SER A 50 -2.42 -7.66 7.58
CA SER A 50 -1.98 -9.06 7.60
C SER A 50 -0.73 -9.22 8.44
N LYS A 51 -0.50 -10.45 8.93
CA LYS A 51 0.72 -10.79 9.68
C LYS A 51 1.99 -10.56 8.87
N GLN A 52 1.90 -10.65 7.54
CA GLN A 52 3.01 -10.51 6.62
C GLN A 52 3.43 -9.05 6.45
N PHE A 53 2.49 -8.10 6.54
CA PHE A 53 2.78 -6.68 6.66
C PHE A 53 3.27 -6.32 8.07
N ASP A 54 2.63 -6.87 9.11
CA ASP A 54 3.08 -6.65 10.49
C ASP A 54 4.53 -7.10 10.72
N ALA A 55 4.92 -8.24 10.14
CA ALA A 55 6.29 -8.77 10.21
C ALA A 55 7.37 -7.85 9.62
N ILE A 56 6.98 -6.88 8.78
CA ILE A 56 7.86 -5.86 8.20
C ILE A 56 7.57 -4.45 8.72
N HIS A 57 6.97 -4.36 9.91
CA HIS A 57 6.69 -3.10 10.60
C HIS A 57 5.68 -2.17 9.88
N VAL A 58 4.79 -2.74 9.07
CA VAL A 58 3.67 -2.04 8.43
C VAL A 58 2.39 -2.34 9.22
N ASP A 59 1.62 -1.33 9.63
CA ASP A 59 0.40 -1.53 10.44
C ASP A 59 -0.73 -2.08 9.57
N ALA A 60 -1.08 -1.32 8.55
CA ALA A 60 -2.07 -1.64 7.55
C ALA A 60 -1.68 -0.99 6.23
N VAL A 61 -2.29 -1.45 5.14
CA VAL A 61 -2.14 -0.86 3.82
C VAL A 61 -3.51 -0.48 3.29
N SER A 62 -3.68 0.81 3.00
CA SER A 62 -4.81 1.33 2.25
C SER A 62 -4.43 1.47 0.78
N LEU A 63 -5.31 1.05 -0.13
CA LEU A 63 -5.15 1.13 -1.57
C LEU A 63 -6.37 1.75 -2.22
N GLU A 64 -6.15 2.77 -3.02
CA GLU A 64 -7.22 3.46 -3.74
C GLU A 64 -6.79 4.02 -5.10
N VAL A 65 -7.72 4.59 -5.86
CA VAL A 65 -7.40 5.36 -7.08
C VAL A 65 -7.52 6.85 -6.77
N ASP A 66 -6.43 7.59 -6.90
CA ASP A 66 -6.42 9.05 -6.77
C ASP A 66 -7.35 9.71 -7.79
N ASP A 67 -8.09 10.73 -7.36
CA ASP A 67 -9.12 11.39 -8.17
C ASP A 67 -8.53 12.36 -9.21
N VAL A 68 -7.31 12.85 -8.99
CA VAL A 68 -6.68 13.88 -9.82
C VAL A 68 -5.93 13.25 -11.00
N PHE A 69 -5.08 12.27 -10.72
CA PHE A 69 -4.17 11.63 -11.66
C PHE A 69 -4.62 10.23 -12.07
N GLY A 70 -5.55 9.61 -11.33
CA GLY A 70 -6.02 8.25 -11.63
C GLY A 70 -4.98 7.16 -11.36
N THR A 71 -3.94 7.49 -10.59
CA THR A 71 -2.94 6.55 -10.10
C THR A 71 -3.50 5.74 -8.94
N TYR A 72 -2.99 4.52 -8.75
CA TYR A 72 -3.27 3.72 -7.58
C TYR A 72 -2.40 4.20 -6.43
N ASP A 73 -3.00 4.90 -5.46
CA ASP A 73 -2.30 5.43 -4.30
C ASP A 73 -2.30 4.40 -3.16
N VAL A 74 -1.15 4.23 -2.55
CA VAL A 74 -0.90 3.30 -1.44
C VAL A 74 -0.57 4.13 -0.21
N MET A 75 -1.37 4.01 0.85
CA MET A 75 -1.19 4.74 2.10
C MET A 75 -0.97 3.75 3.24
N LEU A 76 0.07 3.96 4.05
CA LEU A 76 0.41 3.06 5.14
C LEU A 76 1.22 3.72 6.25
N GLY A 77 1.22 3.09 7.43
CA GLY A 77 2.08 3.44 8.55
C GLY A 77 3.29 2.50 8.67
N LEU A 78 4.49 3.07 8.81
CA LEU A 78 5.75 2.34 9.06
C LEU A 78 6.28 2.59 10.48
N ARG A 79 6.37 1.53 11.29
CA ARG A 79 6.83 1.59 12.70
C ARG A 79 8.35 1.67 12.83
N PHE A 80 8.96 2.74 12.30
CA PHE A 80 10.39 3.05 12.45
C PHE A 80 10.64 4.34 13.22
N GLN A 81 11.76 4.39 13.96
CA GLN A 81 12.21 5.61 14.63
C GLN A 81 12.47 6.75 13.63
N LYS A 82 12.17 7.98 14.04
CA LYS A 82 12.38 9.23 13.25
C LYS A 82 13.80 9.40 12.66
N LYS A 83 14.82 8.79 13.25
CA LYS A 83 16.20 8.86 12.75
C LYS A 83 16.38 8.22 11.37
N PHE A 84 15.48 7.31 10.97
CA PHE A 84 15.58 6.58 9.70
C PHE A 84 14.98 7.34 8.51
N GLY A 85 14.45 8.55 8.72
CA GLY A 85 13.78 9.33 7.67
C GLY A 85 14.62 9.60 6.43
N ASN A 86 15.93 9.87 6.61
CA ASN A 86 16.81 10.11 5.46
C ASN A 86 16.98 8.85 4.60
N VAL A 87 17.23 7.70 5.24
CA VAL A 87 17.40 6.41 4.55
C VAL A 87 16.11 6.02 3.83
N LEU A 88 14.95 6.16 4.49
CA LEU A 88 13.64 5.92 3.88
C LEU A 88 13.44 6.77 2.62
N LYS A 89 13.71 8.08 2.70
CA LYS A 89 13.60 8.98 1.54
C LYS A 89 14.55 8.61 0.42
N GLU A 90 15.79 8.25 0.73
CA GLU A 90 16.77 7.85 -0.28
C GLU A 90 16.33 6.59 -1.01
N GLU A 91 15.89 5.56 -0.29
CA GLU A 91 15.42 4.31 -0.87
C GLU A 91 14.13 4.50 -1.69
N LEU A 92 13.15 5.28 -1.20
CA LEU A 92 11.94 5.59 -1.95
C LEU A 92 12.25 6.31 -3.27
N ASN A 93 13.17 7.28 -3.27
CA ASN A 93 13.60 7.97 -4.48
C ASN A 93 14.32 7.06 -5.48
N GLN A 94 15.09 6.07 -5.00
CA GLN A 94 15.81 5.13 -5.85
C GLN A 94 14.89 4.07 -6.46
N ASN A 95 13.89 3.61 -5.71
CA ASN A 95 13.06 2.46 -6.10
C ASN A 95 11.75 2.85 -6.80
N LEU A 96 11.25 4.08 -6.63
CA LEU A 96 10.08 4.60 -7.36
C LEU A 96 10.53 5.33 -8.64
N LYS A 97 10.06 4.87 -9.80
CA LYS A 97 10.40 5.43 -11.12
C LYS A 97 9.47 6.60 -11.50
N GLY A 98 9.83 7.43 -12.47
CA GLY A 98 8.98 8.55 -12.96
C GLY A 98 9.51 9.96 -12.63
N SER A 99 8.79 10.99 -13.09
CA SER A 99 9.15 12.41 -12.95
C SER A 99 8.18 13.23 -12.10
N GLU A 100 7.04 12.65 -11.70
CA GLU A 100 6.01 13.31 -10.88
C GLU A 100 6.28 13.10 -9.38
N ALA A 101 5.46 13.70 -8.51
CA ALA A 101 5.49 13.43 -7.08
C ALA A 101 5.10 11.95 -6.85
N LYS A 102 6.06 11.14 -6.38
CA LYS A 102 5.91 9.67 -6.32
C LYS A 102 5.47 9.17 -4.96
N PHE A 103 5.82 9.93 -3.92
CA PHE A 103 5.56 9.57 -2.54
C PHE A 103 5.54 10.81 -1.66
N ASP A 104 4.81 10.71 -0.56
CA ASP A 104 4.88 11.60 0.59
C ASP A 104 5.30 10.79 1.81
N LEU A 105 6.21 11.34 2.62
CA LEU A 105 6.73 10.69 3.82
C LEU A 105 6.77 11.69 4.98
N LEU A 106 5.86 11.52 5.93
CA LEU A 106 5.70 12.36 7.12
C LEU A 106 5.91 11.52 8.38
N PHE A 107 6.53 12.08 9.42
CA PHE A 107 6.64 11.40 10.70
C PHE A 107 5.54 11.91 11.65
N SER A 108 4.61 11.05 12.04
CA SER A 108 3.65 11.33 13.09
C SER A 108 4.35 11.27 14.45
N ASN A 109 4.46 12.42 15.14
CA ASN A 109 5.02 12.43 16.50
C ASN A 109 4.00 11.93 17.54
N GLU A 110 2.71 11.89 17.18
CA GLU A 110 1.63 11.40 18.02
C GLU A 110 1.66 9.86 18.07
N ASP A 111 1.72 9.23 16.90
CA ASP A 111 1.71 7.76 16.76
C ASP A 111 3.11 7.14 16.80
N GLY A 112 4.15 7.95 16.63
CA GLY A 112 5.54 7.50 16.65
C GLY A 112 5.95 6.67 15.43
N LEU A 113 5.24 6.83 14.31
CA LEU A 113 5.44 6.11 13.06
C LEU A 113 5.57 7.06 11.86
N TRP A 114 5.99 6.51 10.72
CA TRP A 114 6.03 7.24 9.45
C TRP A 114 4.78 6.96 8.64
N ASP A 115 4.06 8.01 8.28
CA ASP A 115 3.01 7.99 7.27
C ASP A 115 3.66 8.04 5.90
N LEU A 116 3.49 6.95 5.14
CA LEU A 116 4.01 6.81 3.78
C LEU A 116 2.84 6.67 2.81
N ASN A 117 2.77 7.61 1.86
CA ASN A 117 1.91 7.51 0.69
C ASN A 117 2.78 7.34 -0.55
N PHE A 118 2.44 6.45 -1.47
CA PHE A 118 3.12 6.34 -2.76
C PHE A 118 2.24 5.77 -3.85
N ALA A 119 2.47 6.20 -5.09
CA ALA A 119 1.75 5.65 -6.23
C ALA A 119 2.34 4.29 -6.65
N LEU A 120 1.51 3.23 -6.59
CA LEU A 120 1.86 1.87 -7.02
C LEU A 120 2.32 1.84 -8.48
N ASN A 121 1.79 2.74 -9.32
CA ASN A 121 2.15 2.89 -10.73
C ASN A 121 3.66 3.08 -10.96
N TYR A 122 4.38 3.59 -9.97
CA TYR A 122 5.81 3.87 -10.04
C TYR A 122 6.69 2.75 -9.47
N VAL A 123 6.08 1.69 -8.93
CA VAL A 123 6.78 0.51 -8.44
C VAL A 123 7.17 -0.40 -9.61
N GLU A 124 8.41 -0.87 -9.61
CA GLU A 124 8.89 -1.83 -10.60
C GLU A 124 8.07 -3.14 -10.55
N GLY A 125 7.48 -3.52 -11.69
CA GLY A 125 6.63 -4.71 -11.81
C GLY A 125 5.14 -4.39 -11.90
N TYR A 126 4.75 -3.13 -11.71
CA TYR A 126 3.36 -2.69 -11.92
C TYR A 126 2.90 -2.94 -13.36
N ARG A 127 1.67 -3.44 -13.50
CA ARG A 127 0.95 -3.62 -14.76
C ARG A 127 -0.53 -3.29 -14.54
N GLU A 128 -1.22 -2.79 -15.56
CA GLU A 128 -2.64 -2.43 -15.42
C GLU A 128 -3.57 -3.64 -15.25
N ASP A 129 -3.15 -4.82 -15.70
CA ASP A 129 -3.93 -6.06 -15.69
C ASP A 129 -3.70 -6.92 -14.43
N LEU A 130 -3.06 -6.38 -13.40
CA LEU A 130 -2.94 -7.04 -12.10
C LEU A 130 -4.32 -7.27 -11.48
N SER A 131 -4.45 -8.35 -10.72
CA SER A 131 -5.48 -8.48 -9.69
C SER A 131 -5.15 -7.62 -8.47
N ILE A 132 -6.15 -7.38 -7.62
CA ILE A 132 -5.97 -6.65 -6.36
C ILE A 132 -4.96 -7.38 -5.46
N GLY A 133 -5.02 -8.71 -5.38
CA GLY A 133 -4.06 -9.51 -4.62
C GLY A 133 -2.63 -9.37 -5.13
N GLU A 134 -2.44 -9.45 -6.46
CA GLU A 134 -1.11 -9.22 -7.06
C GLU A 134 -0.58 -7.81 -6.80
N ALA A 135 -1.46 -6.81 -6.73
CA ALA A 135 -1.08 -5.45 -6.34
C ALA A 135 -0.58 -5.39 -4.88
N PHE A 136 -1.28 -6.01 -3.93
CA PHE A 136 -0.83 -6.10 -2.53
C PHE A 136 0.47 -6.89 -2.36
N GLU A 137 0.69 -7.93 -3.16
CA GLU A 137 1.99 -8.63 -3.19
C GLU A 137 3.11 -7.75 -3.70
N LEU A 138 2.85 -6.98 -4.76
CA LEU A 138 3.83 -6.06 -5.31
C LEU A 138 4.20 -4.98 -4.27
N ILE A 139 3.20 -4.46 -3.56
CA ILE A 139 3.38 -3.54 -2.43
C ILE A 139 4.22 -4.20 -1.34
N HIS A 140 3.88 -5.41 -0.92
CA HIS A 140 4.63 -6.15 0.11
C HIS A 140 6.10 -6.35 -0.28
N GLN A 141 6.35 -6.84 -1.49
CA GLN A 141 7.71 -7.07 -1.99
C GLN A 141 8.53 -5.78 -2.08
N PHE A 142 7.89 -4.68 -2.46
CA PHE A 142 8.51 -3.35 -2.45
C PHE A 142 8.89 -2.91 -1.03
N LEU A 143 7.98 -3.08 -0.06
CA LEU A 143 8.22 -2.69 1.33
C LEU A 143 9.26 -3.57 2.01
N VAL A 144 9.30 -4.88 1.73
CA VAL A 144 10.38 -5.76 2.20
C VAL A 144 11.75 -5.20 1.80
N LYS A 145 11.92 -4.85 0.51
CA LYS A 145 13.17 -4.29 0.00
C LYS A 145 13.53 -2.96 0.69
N LEU A 146 12.53 -2.11 0.93
CA LEU A 146 12.72 -0.85 1.65
C LEU A 146 13.19 -1.09 3.09
N VAL A 147 12.54 -2.01 3.80
CA VAL A 147 12.82 -2.34 5.20
C VAL A 147 14.19 -3.01 5.38
N GLU A 148 14.60 -3.89 4.48
CA GLU A 148 15.90 -4.58 4.54
C GLU A 148 17.12 -3.63 4.52
N LYS A 149 16.93 -2.40 4.04
CA LYS A 149 17.96 -1.35 3.97
C LYS A 149 18.10 -0.56 5.27
N ILE A 150 17.12 -0.69 6.17
CA ILE A 150 17.10 -0.01 7.46
C ILE A 150 17.79 -0.91 8.48
N LYS A 151 18.96 -0.49 8.97
CA LYS A 151 19.78 -1.20 9.98
C LYS A 151 20.08 -0.32 11.18
#